data_AF-A0A353PV65-F1
#
_entry.id   AF-A0A353PV65-F1
#
_cell.length_a   1.000
_cell.length_b   1.000
_cell.length_c   1.000
_cell.angle_alpha   90.00
_cell.angle_beta   90.00
_cell.angle_gamma   90.00
#
_symmetry.space_group_name_H-M   'P 1'
#
loop_
_entity.id
_entity.type
_entity.pdbx_description
1 polymer ?
#
loop_
_entity_poly.entity_id
_entity_poly.type
_entity_poly.pdbx_seq_one_letter_code
_entity_poly.pdbx_strand_id
1 'polypeptide(L)' 'MTNEVLLEIKTEIEKQNITHGKCTVCFTFHDGRLRFYELQFSKRKNIQPNKQLKIKTGGDGFEKMARK' A
#
# COMPACT_ATOMS: atom_id res chain seq x y z
N MET A 1 -6.11 -24.79 11.89
CA MET A 1 -5.62 -24.40 10.56
C MET A 1 -4.69 -25.49 10.07
N THR A 2 -4.89 -26.03 8.87
CA THR A 2 -4.09 -27.16 8.35
C THR A 2 -2.93 -26.64 7.49
N ASN A 3 -1.88 -27.46 7.35
CA ASN A 3 -0.73 -27.13 6.50
C ASN A 3 -1.10 -26.97 5.03
N GLU A 4 -2.15 -27.66 4.57
CA GLU A 4 -2.65 -27.59 3.19
C GLU A 4 -3.19 -26.20 2.85
N VAL A 5 -3.99 -25.60 3.73
CA VAL A 5 -4.54 -24.24 3.54
C VAL A 5 -3.43 -23.20 3.52
N LEU A 6 -2.40 -23.37 4.37
CA LEU A 6 -1.24 -22.49 4.36
C LEU A 6 -0.45 -22.59 3.06
N LEU A 7 -0.32 -23.79 2.49
CA LEU A 7 0.37 -24.01 1.22
C LEU A 7 -0.41 -23.38 0.05
N GLU A 8 -1.73 -23.49 0.07
CA GLU A 8 -2.61 -22.85 -0.91
C GLU A 8 -2.47 -21.32 -0.86
N ILE A 9 -2.58 -20.72 0.33
CA ILE A 9 -2.41 -19.28 0.54
C ILE A 9 -1.03 -18.81 0.07
N LYS A 10 0.04 -19.55 0.41
CA LYS A 10 1.40 -19.26 -0.06
C LYS A 10 1.46 -19.23 -1.58
N THR A 11 0.89 -20.25 -2.22
CA THR A 11 0.88 -20.38 -3.68
C THR A 11 0.12 -19.23 -4.34
N GLU A 12 -1.00 -18.80 -3.77
CA GLU A 12 -1.76 -17.65 -4.26
C GLU A 12 -1.00 -16.33 -4.13
N ILE A 13 -0.34 -16.10 -2.99
CA ILE A 13 0.48 -14.91 -2.77
C ILE A 13 1.63 -14.84 -3.78
N GLU A 14 2.31 -15.97 -4.02
CA GLU A 14 3.41 -16.05 -4.98
C GLU A 14 2.95 -15.78 -6.42
N LYS A 15 1.78 -16.29 -6.81
CA LYS A 15 1.18 -16.04 -8.13
C LYS A 15 0.90 -14.55 -8.39
N GLN A 16 0.62 -13.75 -7.37
CA GLN A 16 0.35 -12.32 -7.56
C GLN A 16 1.58 -11.50 -7.93
N ASN A 17 2.80 -12.03 -7.73
CA ASN A 17 4.07 -11.41 -8.09
C ASN A 17 4.17 -9.92 -7.66
N ILE A 18 3.91 -9.66 -6.38
CA ILE A 18 3.90 -8.31 -5.80
C ILE A 18 5.33 -7.92 -5.41
N THR A 19 5.98 -7.10 -6.24
CA THR A 19 7.33 -6.56 -5.92
C THR A 19 7.29 -5.47 -4.87
N HIS A 20 6.30 -4.58 -4.94
CA HIS A 20 6.11 -3.48 -4.00
C HIS A 20 4.62 -3.38 -3.66
N GLY A 21 4.27 -3.58 -2.38
CA GLY A 21 2.87 -3.68 -2.01
C GLY A 21 2.64 -4.28 -0.63
N LYS A 22 1.40 -4.70 -0.40
CA LYS A 22 0.96 -5.39 0.80
C LYS A 22 0.03 -6.53 0.40
N CYS A 23 0.11 -7.62 1.16
CA CYS A 23 -0.87 -8.70 1.14
C CYS A 23 -1.46 -8.80 2.54
N THR A 24 -2.78 -8.89 2.62
CA THR A 24 -3.51 -9.11 3.87
C THR A 24 -4.29 -10.40 3.74
N VAL A 25 -4.16 -11.28 4.73
CA VAL A 25 -4.92 -12.52 4.85
C VAL A 25 -5.85 -12.38 6.06
N CYS A 26 -7.15 -12.48 5.84
CA CYS A 26 -8.16 -12.47 6.90
C CYS A 26 -8.75 -13.87 7.03
N PHE A 27 -8.81 -14.39 8.26
CA PHE A 27 -9.38 -15.71 8.54
C PHE A 27 -10.67 -15.56 9.33
N THR A 28 -11.73 -16.23 8.86
CA THR A 28 -13.03 -16.27 9.54
C THR A 28 -13.24 -17.65 10.15
N PHE A 29 -13.42 -17.65 11.47
CA PHE A 29 -13.68 -18.85 12.26
C PHE A 29 -15.14 -18.88 12.71
N HIS A 30 -15.80 -20.03 12.58
CA HIS A 30 -17.10 -20.29 13.18
C HIS A 30 -16.99 -21.53 14.07
N ASP A 31 -17.48 -21.43 15.30
CA ASP A 31 -17.47 -22.52 16.29
C ASP A 31 -16.07 -23.13 16.49
N GLY A 32 -15.04 -22.28 16.54
CA GLY A 32 -13.64 -22.69 16.71
C GLY A 32 -13.01 -23.35 15.47
N ARG A 33 -13.74 -23.45 14.35
CA ARG A 33 -13.25 -24.03 13.09
C ARG A 33 -13.04 -22.95 12.04
N LEU A 34 -11.95 -23.05 11.31
CA LEU A 34 -11.70 -22.19 10.15
C LEU A 34 -12.74 -22.51 9.07
N ARG A 35 -13.46 -21.49 8.60
CA ARG A 35 -14.47 -21.64 7.54
C ARG A 35 -14.06 -20.98 6.24
N PHE A 36 -13.54 -19.76 6.33
CA PHE A 36 -13.17 -18.96 5.17
C PHE A 36 -11.84 -18.26 5.43
N TYR A 37 -11.14 -17.97 4.34
CA TYR A 37 -10.07 -16.98 4.33
C TYR A 37 -10.29 -16.02 3.16
N GLU A 38 -9.86 -14.78 3.33
CA GLU A 38 -9.91 -13.75 2.31
C GLU A 38 -8.50 -13.24 2.07
N LEU A 39 -8.12 -13.12 0.80
CA LEU A 39 -6.85 -12.56 0.38
C LEU A 39 -7.08 -11.21 -0.29
N GLN A 40 -6.47 -10.17 0.28
CA GLN A 40 -6.46 -8.83 -0.30
C GLN A 40 -5.04 -8.45 -0.70
N PHE A 41 -4.91 -7.94 -1.92
CA PHE A 41 -3.64 -7.56 -2.50
C PHE A 41 -3.64 -6.09 -2.86
N SER A 42 -2.58 -5.38 -2.47
CA SER A 42 -2.34 -4.00 -2.84
C SER A 42 -0.97 -3.89 -3.50
N LYS A 43 -0.94 -3.54 -4.78
CA LYS A 43 0.31 -3.23 -5.51
C LYS A 43 0.53 -1.73 -5.45
N ARG A 44 1.72 -1.30 -5.01
CA ARG A 44 2.14 0.10 -5.01
C ARG A 44 3.10 0.32 -6.17
N LYS A 45 2.81 1.30 -7.01
CA LYS A 45 3.77 1.83 -7.98
C LYS A 45 4.36 3.10 -7.41
N ASN A 46 5.69 3.17 -7.38
CA ASN A 46 6.36 4.39 -6.98
C ASN A 46 6.34 5.36 -8.15
N ILE A 47 5.74 6.54 -7.96
CA ILE A 47 5.77 7.62 -8.93
C ILE A 47 7.04 8.45 -8.62
N GLN A 48 8.22 7.86 -8.82
CA GLN A 48 9.56 8.44 -8.66
C GLN A 48 9.83 9.43 -7.49
N PRO A 49 10.79 9.15 -6.60
CA PRO A 49 11.33 10.16 -5.67
C PRO A 49 12.32 11.15 -6.32
N ASN A 50 12.74 10.93 -7.57
CA ASN A 50 13.87 11.66 -8.20
C ASN A 50 13.51 12.82 -9.12
N LYS A 51 12.22 13.09 -9.39
CA LYS A 51 11.85 14.47 -9.68
C LYS A 51 11.69 15.12 -8.31
N GLN A 52 12.73 15.81 -7.85
CA GLN A 52 12.52 16.88 -6.87
C GLN A 52 11.30 17.64 -7.37
N LEU A 53 10.17 17.52 -6.67
CA LEU A 53 9.07 18.43 -6.85
C LEU A 53 9.68 19.77 -6.52
N LYS A 54 10.07 20.53 -7.55
CA LYS A 54 10.40 21.93 -7.41
C LYS A 54 9.08 22.57 -7.01
N ILE A 55 8.81 22.56 -5.71
CA ILE A 55 7.83 23.44 -5.12
C ILE A 55 8.41 24.81 -5.42
N LYS A 56 7.95 25.43 -6.52
CA LYS A 56 8.16 26.86 -6.71
C LYS A 56 7.36 27.48 -5.58
N THR A 57 8.00 27.71 -4.45
CA THR A 57 7.51 28.64 -3.45
C THR A 57 7.40 29.96 -4.21
N GLY A 58 6.19 30.31 -4.62
CA GLY A 58 5.90 31.57 -5.28
C GLY A 58 6.21 32.69 -4.30
N GLY A 59 7.45 33.14 -4.30
CA GLY A 59 7.88 34.36 -3.65
C GLY A 59 7.70 35.51 -4.61
N ASP A 60 6.45 35.79 -4.99
CA ASP A 60 6.12 37.00 -5.73
C ASP A 60 5.17 37.85 -4.87
N GLY A 61 5.69 39.00 -4.41
CA GLY A 61 4.89 40.19 -4.15
C GLY A 61 4.27 40.36 -2.76
N PHE A 62 5.10 40.65 -1.75
CA PHE A 62 4.68 41.63 -0.73
C PHE A 62 5.56 42.86 -0.87
N GLU A 63 5.12 43.74 -1.77
CA GLU A 63 5.63 45.09 -1.94
C GLU A 63 5.48 45.83 -0.59
N LYS A 64 6.61 46.07 0.08
CA LYS A 64 6.65 46.88 1.29
C LYS A 64 6.33 48.33 0.88
N MET A 65 5.05 48.72 1.01
CA MET A 65 4.69 50.14 1.06
C MET A 65 5.22 50.75 2.36
N ALA A 66 6.50 51.14 2.35
CA ALA A 66 7.02 52.12 3.29
C ALA A 66 6.44 53.49 2.89
N ARG A 67 5.35 53.92 3.55
CA ARG A 67 4.91 55.30 3.47
C ARG A 67 5.92 56.19 4.20
N LYS A 68 6.34 57.22 3.48
CA LYS A 68 7.19 58.33 3.91
C LYS A 68 6.43 59.25 4.87
#